data_AF-A0A1C6CQM2-F1
#
_entry.id   AF-A0A1C6CQM2-F1
#
_cell.length_a   1.000
_cell.length_b   1.000
_cell.length_c   1.000
_cell.angle_alpha   90.00
_cell.angle_beta   90.00
_cell.angle_gamma   90.00
#
_symmetry.space_group_name_H-M   'P 1'
#
loop_
_entity.id
_entity.type
_entity.pdbx_description
1 polymer ?
#
loop_
_entity_poly.entity_id
_entity_poly.type
_entity_poly.pdbx_seq_one_letter_code
_entity_poly.pdbx_strand_id
1 'polypeptide(L)'
;MDNKKVQTLDGEIMLVQEVPCQVKLNDHQWTVAFSYHKEPVSLKICKEDALPECFIRTIIQWAVEEYLEERRFEEICQSMN
;
A
#
# COMPACT_ATOMS: atom_id res chain seq x y z
N MET A 1 -4.21 -28.29 -18.01
CA MET A 1 -3.73 -27.53 -16.84
C MET A 1 -4.51 -26.23 -16.82
N ASP A 2 -5.36 -26.07 -15.83
CA ASP A 2 -6.31 -24.99 -15.73
C ASP A 2 -5.62 -23.62 -15.73
N ASN A 3 -5.95 -22.81 -16.73
CA ASN A 3 -5.71 -21.36 -16.72
C ASN A 3 -6.55 -20.76 -15.59
N LYS A 4 -6.10 -20.91 -14.33
CA LYS A 4 -6.52 -20.00 -13.27
C LYS A 4 -6.03 -18.63 -13.67
N LYS A 5 -6.95 -17.81 -14.20
CA LYS A 5 -6.80 -16.35 -14.24
C LYS A 5 -6.25 -15.94 -12.88
N VAL A 6 -4.98 -15.55 -12.82
CA VAL A 6 -4.40 -14.88 -11.66
C VAL A 6 -5.28 -13.65 -11.48
N GLN A 7 -5.99 -13.58 -10.35
CA GLN A 7 -6.70 -12.36 -9.97
C GLN A 7 -5.60 -11.36 -9.65
N THR A 8 -5.24 -10.52 -10.62
CA THR A 8 -4.23 -9.49 -10.42
C THR A 8 -4.71 -8.52 -9.34
N LEU A 9 -3.85 -8.19 -8.37
CA LEU A 9 -4.13 -7.18 -7.33
C LEU A 9 -4.35 -5.77 -7.89
N ASP A 10 -4.00 -5.55 -9.16
CA ASP A 10 -4.11 -4.24 -9.78
C ASP A 10 -5.56 -3.74 -9.78
N GLY A 11 -5.75 -2.54 -9.22
CA GLY A 11 -7.06 -1.91 -9.05
C GLY A 11 -7.81 -2.34 -7.78
N GLU A 12 -7.25 -3.24 -6.98
CA GLU A 12 -7.87 -3.65 -5.72
C GLU A 12 -7.82 -2.52 -4.67
N ILE A 13 -8.86 -2.46 -3.84
CA ILE A 13 -8.92 -1.59 -2.66
C ILE A 13 -8.76 -2.44 -1.41
N MET A 14 -7.71 -2.17 -0.65
CA MET A 14 -7.44 -2.76 0.66
C MET A 14 -7.78 -1.74 1.74
N LEU A 15 -8.32 -2.19 2.88
CA LEU A 15 -8.47 -1.36 4.07
C LEU A 15 -7.32 -1.64 5.02
N VAL A 16 -6.50 -0.62 5.28
CA VAL A 16 -5.40 -0.69 6.25
C VAL A 16 -5.67 0.34 7.33
N GLN A 17 -5.92 -0.11 8.57
CA GLN A 17 -6.34 0.75 9.69
C GLN A 17 -7.47 1.73 9.30
N GLU A 18 -8.52 1.23 8.64
CA GLU A 18 -9.67 2.00 8.12
C GLU A 18 -9.35 2.98 6.97
N VAL A 19 -8.10 3.04 6.51
CA VAL A 19 -7.69 3.84 5.34
C VAL A 19 -7.87 3.03 4.06
N PRO A 20 -8.68 3.50 3.09
CA PRO A 20 -8.80 2.85 1.79
C PRO A 20 -7.54 3.08 0.96
N CYS A 21 -6.91 1.97 0.59
CA CYS A 21 -5.64 1.91 -0.12
C CYS A 21 -5.85 1.23 -1.48
N GLN A 22 -5.58 1.96 -2.56
CA GLN A 22 -5.66 1.43 -3.91
C GLN A 22 -4.32 0.83 -4.32
N VAL A 23 -4.33 -0.46 -4.66
CA VAL A 23 -3.17 -1.16 -5.22
C VAL A 23 -3.11 -0.89 -6.72
N LYS A 24 -1.92 -0.58 -7.23
CA LYS A 24 -1.67 -0.33 -8.65
C LYS A 24 -0.39 -1.00 -9.12
N LEU A 25 -0.45 -1.60 -10.30
CA LEU A 25 0.72 -2.06 -11.04
C LEU A 25 0.97 -1.10 -12.21
N ASN A 26 1.99 -0.26 -12.11
CA ASN A 26 2.38 0.66 -13.18
C ASN A 26 3.82 0.37 -13.58
N ASP A 27 4.10 0.24 -14.88
CA ASP A 27 5.46 0.00 -15.41
C ASP A 27 6.23 -1.13 -14.69
N HIS A 28 5.56 -2.28 -14.49
CA HIS A 28 6.09 -3.43 -13.76
C HIS A 28 6.50 -3.15 -12.29
N GLN A 29 5.91 -2.12 -11.67
CA GLN A 29 6.14 -1.72 -10.29
C GLN A 29 4.82 -1.67 -9.53
N TRP A 30 4.73 -2.47 -8.47
CA TRP A 30 3.64 -2.40 -7.50
C TRP A 30 3.76 -1.13 -6.67
N THR A 31 2.63 -0.44 -6.55
CA THR A 31 2.46 0.77 -5.75
C THR A 31 1.15 0.67 -4.97
N VAL A 32 1.10 1.36 -3.82
CA VAL A 32 -0.14 1.57 -3.08
C VAL A 32 -0.37 3.07 -2.94
N ALA A 33 -1.58 3.50 -3.29
CA ALA A 33 -2.00 4.88 -3.21
C ALA A 33 -3.15 5.04 -2.20
N PHE A 34 -3.07 6.04 -1.34
CA PHE A 34 -4.08 6.35 -0.33
C PHE A 34 -4.08 7.84 -0.02
N SER A 35 -5.00 8.29 0.83
CA SER A 35 -5.05 9.68 1.29
C SER A 35 -4.77 9.75 2.79
N TYR A 36 -3.87 10.64 3.18
CA TYR A 36 -3.57 10.94 4.58
C TYR A 36 -3.81 12.44 4.81
N HIS A 37 -4.70 12.79 5.74
CA HIS A 37 -5.16 14.19 5.93
C HIS A 37 -5.58 14.93 4.65
N LYS A 38 -6.22 14.21 3.71
CA LYS A 38 -6.64 14.69 2.37
C LYS A 38 -5.49 14.92 1.39
N GLU A 39 -4.25 14.66 1.79
CA GLU A 39 -3.09 14.68 0.90
C GLU A 39 -2.90 13.30 0.25
N PRO A 40 -2.66 13.23 -1.06
CA PRO A 40 -2.41 11.97 -1.75
C PRO A 40 -1.03 11.42 -1.39
N VAL A 41 -0.98 10.14 -1.01
CA VAL A 41 0.24 9.39 -0.72
C VAL A 41 0.35 8.24 -1.72
N SER A 42 1.56 7.99 -2.21
CA SER A 42 1.87 6.87 -3.10
C SER A 42 3.19 6.23 -2.69
N LEU A 43 3.15 4.97 -2.27
CA LEU A 43 4.32 4.21 -1.85
C LEU A 43 4.70 3.18 -2.92
N LYS A 44 6.00 3.05 -3.20
CA LYS A 44 6.54 1.99 -4.06
C LYS A 44 6.77 0.74 -3.20
N ILE A 45 6.33 -0.41 -3.69
CA ILE A 45 6.37 -1.66 -2.96
C ILE A 45 7.47 -2.57 -3.51
N CYS A 46 7.25 -3.19 -4.67
CA CYS A 46 8.22 -4.08 -5.31
C CYS A 46 7.94 -4.18 -6.81
N LYS A 47 8.87 -4.77 -7.56
CA LYS A 47 8.64 -5.08 -8.98
C LYS A 47 7.62 -6.21 -9.14
N GLU A 48 6.94 -6.26 -10.28
CA GLU A 48 5.85 -7.20 -10.59
C GLU A 48 6.16 -8.65 -10.21
N ASP A 49 7.33 -9.13 -10.63
CA ASP A 49 7.77 -10.53 -10.47
C ASP A 49 8.67 -10.75 -9.25
N ALA A 50 8.82 -9.75 -8.38
CA ALA A 50 9.72 -9.87 -7.24
C ALA A 50 9.20 -10.87 -6.19
N LEU A 51 7.88 -10.98 -6.05
CA LEU A 51 7.23 -11.76 -4.99
C LEU A 51 5.88 -12.34 -5.46
N PRO A 52 5.43 -13.48 -4.89
CA PRO A 52 4.07 -13.95 -5.06
C PRO A 52 3.02 -12.97 -4.53
N GLU A 53 1.83 -13.01 -5.11
CA GLU A 53 0.70 -12.12 -4.79
C GLU A 53 0.37 -12.02 -3.29
N CYS A 54 0.36 -13.15 -2.58
CA CYS A 54 0.06 -13.17 -1.15
C CYS A 54 1.07 -12.36 -0.32
N PHE A 55 2.34 -12.31 -0.74
CA PHE A 55 3.36 -11.51 -0.07
C PHE A 55 3.23 -10.03 -0.43
N ILE A 56 2.80 -9.70 -1.65
CA ILE A 56 2.57 -8.30 -2.07
C ILE A 56 1.52 -7.64 -1.17
N ARG A 57 0.41 -8.32 -0.87
CA ARG A 57 -0.63 -7.82 0.05
C ARG A 57 -0.06 -7.52 1.44
N THR A 58 0.70 -8.46 2.01
CA THR A 58 1.29 -8.30 3.34
C THR A 58 2.25 -7.11 3.39
N ILE A 59 3.10 -6.96 2.37
CA ILE A 59 4.05 -5.85 2.32
C ILE A 59 3.33 -4.51 2.13
N ILE A 60 2.28 -4.46 1.32
CA ILE A 60 1.43 -3.26 1.18
C ILE A 60 0.86 -2.88 2.55
N GLN A 61 0.30 -3.84 3.28
CA GLN A 61 -0.24 -3.58 4.60
C GLN A 61 0.82 -3.00 5.54
N TRP A 62 1.99 -3.64 5.65
CA TRP A 62 3.07 -3.17 6.52
C TRP A 62 3.59 -1.80 6.13
N ALA A 63 3.80 -1.54 4.83
CA ALA A 63 4.31 -0.26 4.36
C ALA A 63 3.33 0.89 4.66
N VAL A 64 2.02 0.63 4.58
CA VAL A 64 1.00 1.63 4.94
C VAL A 64 0.93 1.80 6.45
N GLU A 65 0.95 0.72 7.24
CA GLU A 65 0.95 0.79 8.71
C GLU A 65 2.15 1.59 9.23
N GLU A 66 3.35 1.30 8.74
CA GLU A 66 4.59 2.01 9.09
C GLU A 66 4.48 3.50 8.76
N TYR A 67 4.03 3.85 7.54
CA TYR A 67 3.83 5.26 7.16
C TYR A 67 2.85 5.98 8.10
N LEU A 68 1.71 5.35 8.43
CA LEU A 68 0.70 5.95 9.29
C LEU A 68 1.21 6.15 10.73
N GLU A 69 1.96 5.19 11.26
CA GLU A 69 2.54 5.27 12.59
C GLU A 69 3.61 6.37 12.69
N GLU A 70 4.51 6.45 11.71
CA GLU A 70 5.53 7.51 11.63
C GLU A 70 4.88 8.89 11.57
N ARG A 71 3.87 9.09 10.72
CA ARG A 71 3.19 10.39 10.59
C ARG A 71 2.43 10.80 11.85
N ARG A 72 1.71 9.87 12.47
CA ARG A 72 1.03 10.13 13.74
C ARG A 72 2.03 10.52 14.83
N PHE A 73 3.18 9.85 14.88
CA PHE A 73 4.23 10.19 15.82
C PHE A 73 4.80 11.60 15.58
N GLU A 74 5.11 11.94 14.33
CA GLU A 74 5.58 13.28 13.94
C GLU A 74 4.58 14.38 14.34
N GLU A 75 3.29 14.17 14.11
CA GLU A 75 2.22 15.10 14.49
C GLU A 75 2.14 15.32 16.01
N ILE A 76 2.25 14.24 16.79
CA ILE A 76 2.28 14.33 18.26
C ILE A 76 3.49 15.16 18.68
N CYS A 77 4.68 14.88 18.14
CA CYS A 77 5.89 15.65 18.46
C CYS A 77 5.76 17.13 18.09
N GLN A 78 5.13 17.46 16.96
CA GLN A 78 4.88 18.85 16.55
C GLN A 78 3.87 19.55 17.46
N SER A 79 2.86 18.83 17.98
CA SER A 79 1.86 19.40 18.89
C SER A 79 2.38 19.73 20.29
N MET A 80 3.52 19.15 20.66
CA MET A 80 4.19 19.37 21.95
C MET A 80 5.19 20.53 21.94
N ASN A 81 5.52 21.07 20.76
CA ASN A 81 6.42 22.21 20.57
C ASN A 81 5.64 23.52 20.49
#